data_AF-E0NEK0-F1
#
_entry.id   AF-E0NEK0-F1
#
_cell.length_a   1.000
_cell.length_b   1.000
_cell.length_c   1.000
_cell.angle_alpha   90.00
_cell.angle_beta   90.00
_cell.angle_gamma   90.00
#
_symmetry.space_group_name_H-M   'P 1'
#
loop_
_entity.id
_entity.type
_entity.pdbx_description
1 polymer ?
#
loop_
_entity_poly.entity_id
_entity_poly.type
_entity_poly.pdbx_seq_one_letter_code
_entity_poly.pdbx_strand_id
1 'polypeptide(L)'
;MAFTFQINDDVEFNHDKQLLKKADDNIPELAKRVVTPVQVVETVIDKNLLDNVGTKKVADATQLSQMKFGRDDRLILDFGNHYVGHFTIRIKSVGSPMDAPLTLKLKFAELPTELNQDSQDYQGWLSRSWMQEETVHLDELPANLYLPRRYSFRYVEIKVVDTSPKWQVSFFEPALIAESAAQGAPTPFHTDDKLLQKIDQVGLKTLADCMQDVFEDGPKRDRRLWIGDLRLQALADYQTYDNQTLIKRCLYLFGALAAKDGRIPANVFVKPTYTPDDTFLLDYSLFFVSILDDYFQHTDDYTVLEDLYPVAKKQIDYVMKNMVQSNGKIVFDEDYPVFVDWSNEFNKDTAGVAIIIYALKQFIHLSRLQRLDTIDYYQKELAQITNYAKQNLYNEERGLFISGPDHEINIASQVWMVLAQVMTPEENHQLMSNAVKKLFPIKGIATPYMYHHVTQALFEAGLTDAGIQLLKDYWGKMIELGADTFWEAFDPNDPSYSPYGSAMVNSYCHAWSCTPVYLMRKYLS
;
A
#
# COMPACT_ATOMS: atom_id res chain seq x y z
N MET A 1 -18.22 11.63 -6.53
CA MET A 1 -18.94 10.99 -5.42
C MET A 1 -17.91 10.46 -4.44
N ALA A 2 -18.11 10.62 -3.12
CA ALA A 2 -17.29 9.95 -2.12
C ALA A 2 -17.45 8.42 -2.27
N PHE A 3 -16.42 7.64 -1.93
CA PHE A 3 -16.49 6.18 -1.92
C PHE A 3 -17.70 5.74 -1.09
N THR A 4 -18.69 5.12 -1.72
CA THR A 4 -19.85 4.58 -1.02
C THR A 4 -19.42 3.28 -0.35
N PHE A 5 -19.59 3.18 0.97
CA PHE A 5 -19.36 1.92 1.66
C PHE A 5 -20.26 0.85 1.07
N GLN A 6 -19.65 -0.26 0.67
CA GLN A 6 -20.38 -1.46 0.29
C GLN A 6 -20.85 -2.14 1.59
N ILE A 7 -22.13 -2.51 1.63
CA ILE A 7 -22.70 -3.37 2.66
C ILE A 7 -23.47 -4.42 1.89
N ASN A 8 -22.86 -5.59 1.73
CA ASN A 8 -23.31 -6.65 0.84
C ASN A 8 -23.71 -7.88 1.66
N ASP A 9 -24.79 -7.75 2.43
CA ASP A 9 -25.27 -8.77 3.37
C ASP A 9 -25.65 -10.12 2.72
N ASP A 10 -25.94 -10.11 1.41
CA ASP A 10 -26.42 -11.28 0.66
C ASP A 10 -25.30 -12.08 -0.03
N VAL A 11 -24.03 -11.66 0.07
CA VAL A 11 -22.92 -12.34 -0.61
C VAL A 11 -22.50 -13.58 0.15
N GLU A 12 -22.61 -14.74 -0.51
CA GLU A 12 -22.09 -15.99 0.03
C GLU A 12 -20.64 -16.24 -0.38
N PHE A 13 -19.78 -16.50 0.60
CA PHE A 13 -18.36 -16.78 0.39
C PHE A 13 -18.01 -18.27 0.46
N ASN A 14 -17.01 -18.66 -0.33
CA ASN A 14 -16.34 -19.94 -0.13
C ASN A 14 -15.46 -19.86 1.12
N HIS A 15 -15.21 -21.01 1.72
CA HIS A 15 -14.22 -21.22 2.78
C HIS A 15 -13.52 -22.55 2.48
N ASP A 16 -12.74 -22.56 1.41
CA ASP A 16 -12.10 -23.80 0.95
C ASP A 16 -11.03 -24.24 1.95
N LYS A 17 -11.33 -25.31 2.71
CA LYS A 17 -10.45 -25.81 3.77
C LYS A 17 -9.11 -26.32 3.24
N GLN A 18 -9.04 -26.81 1.99
CA GLN A 18 -7.80 -27.30 1.42
C GLN A 18 -6.88 -26.14 1.05
N LEU A 19 -7.43 -25.10 0.42
CA LEU A 19 -6.67 -23.89 0.09
C LEU A 19 -6.26 -23.12 1.35
N LEU A 20 -7.14 -23.01 2.35
CA LEU A 20 -6.77 -22.40 3.65
C LEU A 20 -5.64 -23.16 4.34
N LYS A 21 -5.67 -24.51 4.31
CA LYS A 21 -4.56 -25.31 4.83
C LYS A 21 -3.26 -25.01 4.08
N LYS A 22 -3.29 -24.88 2.75
CA LYS A 22 -2.11 -24.50 1.96
C LYS A 22 -1.62 -23.09 2.32
N ALA A 23 -2.52 -22.15 2.58
CA ALA A 23 -2.16 -20.84 3.11
C ALA A 23 -1.47 -20.95 4.48
N ASP A 24 -2.01 -21.76 5.41
CA ASP A 24 -1.44 -22.00 6.75
C ASP A 24 -0.05 -22.63 6.69
N ASP A 25 0.15 -23.60 5.80
CA ASP A 25 1.44 -24.25 5.58
C ASP A 25 2.52 -23.27 5.05
N ASN A 26 2.12 -22.05 4.63
CA ASN A 26 2.99 -20.98 4.14
C ASN A 26 2.99 -19.73 5.05
N ILE A 27 2.58 -19.83 6.32
CA ILE A 27 2.75 -18.73 7.29
C ILE A 27 4.26 -18.45 7.46
N PRO A 28 4.74 -17.21 7.21
CA PRO A 28 6.14 -16.88 7.39
C PRO A 28 6.50 -16.80 8.88
N GLU A 29 7.75 -17.09 9.20
CA GLU A 29 8.34 -16.66 10.47
C GLU A 29 8.72 -15.18 10.39
N LEU A 30 8.31 -14.38 11.38
CA LEU A 30 8.70 -12.97 11.45
C LEU A 30 10.06 -12.85 12.12
N ALA A 31 11.03 -12.26 11.41
CA ALA A 31 12.31 -11.90 11.99
C ALA A 31 12.11 -10.80 13.04
N LYS A 32 12.64 -11.02 14.24
CA LYS A 32 12.53 -10.07 15.36
C LYS A 32 13.88 -9.47 15.70
N ARG A 33 13.92 -8.16 15.93
CA ARG A 33 15.12 -7.45 16.39
C ARG A 33 14.78 -6.37 17.41
N VAL A 34 15.68 -6.17 18.36
CA VAL A 34 15.56 -5.07 19.33
C VAL A 34 16.11 -3.79 18.70
N VAL A 35 15.29 -2.74 18.69
CA VAL A 35 15.66 -1.40 18.23
C VAL A 35 15.51 -0.44 19.42
N THR A 36 16.48 0.45 19.60
CA THR A 36 16.47 1.47 20.66
C THR A 36 16.44 2.86 20.03
N PRO A 37 15.86 3.88 20.70
CA PRO A 37 15.89 5.23 20.18
C PRO A 37 17.33 5.76 20.07
N VAL A 38 17.57 6.65 19.11
CA VAL A 38 18.88 7.25 18.89
C VAL A 38 19.02 8.58 19.65
N GLN A 39 17.92 9.31 19.81
CA GLN A 39 17.94 10.64 20.44
C GLN A 39 16.61 11.04 21.06
N VAL A 40 16.68 12.04 21.94
CA VAL A 40 15.54 12.80 22.46
C VAL A 40 15.38 14.07 21.64
N VAL A 41 14.14 14.38 21.24
CA VAL A 41 13.84 15.53 20.36
C VAL A 41 12.72 16.41 20.88
N GLU A 42 12.60 17.60 20.29
CA GLU A 42 11.45 18.49 20.39
C GLU A 42 10.93 18.80 18.99
N THR A 43 9.62 19.05 18.87
CA THR A 43 9.03 19.53 17.61
C THR A 43 9.41 20.97 17.34
N VAL A 44 9.76 21.28 16.09
CA VAL A 44 10.12 22.63 15.62
C VAL A 44 9.43 22.95 14.31
N ILE A 45 9.30 24.24 13.99
CA ILE A 45 8.83 24.67 12.67
C ILE A 45 9.98 24.49 11.67
N ASP A 46 9.76 23.69 10.63
CA ASP A 46 10.68 23.51 9.50
C ASP A 46 9.92 23.54 8.18
N LYS A 47 10.05 24.63 7.43
CA LYS A 47 9.31 24.89 6.19
C LYS A 47 9.62 23.93 5.04
N ASN A 48 10.66 23.11 5.16
CA ASN A 48 11.04 22.16 4.13
C ASN A 48 10.39 20.78 4.32
N LEU A 49 9.79 20.53 5.48
CA LEU A 49 9.17 19.25 5.83
C LEU A 49 7.64 19.33 5.74
N LEU A 50 7.00 18.16 5.71
CA LEU A 50 5.55 18.03 5.67
C LEU A 50 4.88 18.85 6.79
N ASP A 51 3.83 19.61 6.44
CA ASP A 51 3.10 20.53 7.31
C ASP A 51 3.95 21.57 8.05
N ASN A 52 5.17 21.82 7.57
CA ASN A 52 6.17 22.66 8.21
C ASN A 52 6.61 22.17 9.60
N VAL A 53 6.55 20.86 9.87
CA VAL A 53 6.91 20.28 11.18
C VAL A 53 8.16 19.41 11.06
N GLY A 54 9.18 19.77 11.83
CA GLY A 54 10.41 19.00 11.98
C GLY A 54 10.71 18.63 13.42
N THR A 55 11.87 18.01 13.64
CA THR A 55 12.38 17.70 14.98
C THR A 55 13.78 18.25 15.17
N LYS A 56 14.09 18.69 16.39
CA LYS A 56 15.42 19.12 16.81
C LYS A 56 15.91 18.25 17.95
N LYS A 57 17.14 17.75 17.85
CA LYS A 57 17.80 17.01 18.92
C LYS A 57 17.95 17.88 20.18
N VAL A 58 17.53 17.32 21.31
CA VAL A 58 17.69 17.89 22.65
C VAL A 58 18.78 17.16 23.43
N ALA A 59 18.82 15.82 23.33
CA ALA A 59 19.76 14.98 24.05
C ALA A 59 20.03 13.66 23.30
N ASP A 60 21.12 12.99 23.64
CA ASP A 60 21.34 11.59 23.24
C ASP A 60 20.42 10.66 24.04
N ALA A 61 19.94 9.58 23.43
CA ALA A 61 19.09 8.61 24.12
C ALA A 61 19.77 7.99 25.36
N THR A 62 21.10 7.94 25.39
CA THR A 62 21.90 7.47 26.54
C THR A 62 21.74 8.34 27.78
N GLN A 63 21.31 9.60 27.63
CA GLN A 63 21.11 10.55 28.74
C GLN A 63 19.71 10.44 29.36
N LEU A 64 18.81 9.63 28.79
CA LEU A 64 17.42 9.52 29.20
C LEU A 64 17.24 9.21 30.69
N SER A 65 18.06 8.31 31.23
CA SER A 65 18.00 7.88 32.64
C SER A 65 18.38 8.96 33.66
N GLN A 66 18.92 10.09 33.20
CA GLN A 66 19.27 11.25 34.01
C GLN A 66 18.17 12.31 34.01
N MET A 67 17.24 12.23 33.05
CA MET A 67 16.11 13.14 32.91
C MET A 67 15.00 12.77 33.91
N LYS A 68 14.29 13.80 34.38
CA LYS A 68 13.21 13.70 35.36
C LYS A 68 12.03 14.51 34.86
N PHE A 69 10.84 13.93 34.96
CA PHE A 69 9.61 14.49 34.44
C PHE A 69 8.56 14.52 35.55
N GLY A 70 7.87 15.63 35.73
CA GLY A 70 6.70 15.77 36.58
C GLY A 70 5.42 15.84 35.75
N ARG A 71 4.30 16.14 36.40
CA ARG A 71 3.02 16.46 35.75
C ARG A 71 3.21 17.46 34.61
N ASP A 72 2.52 17.20 33.50
CA ASP A 72 2.46 17.99 32.26
C ASP A 72 3.75 18.00 31.43
N ASP A 73 4.86 17.45 31.93
CA ASP A 73 6.07 17.28 31.13
C ASP A 73 5.86 16.23 30.03
N ARG A 74 6.60 16.38 28.93
CA ARG A 74 6.61 15.43 27.82
C ARG A 74 8.03 15.08 27.38
N LEU A 75 8.16 13.90 26.80
CA LEU A 75 9.38 13.35 26.22
C LEU A 75 9.07 12.85 24.81
N ILE A 76 9.90 13.16 23.82
CA ILE A 76 9.80 12.58 22.47
C ILE A 76 11.08 11.83 22.16
N LEU A 77 10.94 10.55 21.85
CA LEU A 77 12.03 9.67 21.43
C LEU A 77 11.99 9.51 19.91
N ASP A 78 13.12 9.75 19.25
CA ASP A 78 13.32 9.49 17.82
C ASP A 78 14.11 8.19 17.66
N PHE A 79 13.55 7.21 16.95
CA PHE A 79 14.19 5.93 16.64
C PHE A 79 15.13 6.00 15.42
N GLY A 80 15.21 7.16 14.77
CA GLY A 80 16.12 7.45 13.65
C GLY A 80 15.66 6.89 12.31
N ASN A 81 14.61 6.07 12.29
CA ASN A 81 13.96 5.51 11.11
C ASN A 81 12.56 5.02 11.50
N HIS A 82 11.74 4.64 10.51
CA HIS A 82 10.45 4.00 10.70
C HIS A 82 10.61 2.54 11.16
N TYR A 83 9.70 2.02 12.00
CA TYR A 83 9.70 0.63 12.46
C TYR A 83 8.29 0.15 12.81
N VAL A 84 8.11 -1.17 12.76
CA VAL A 84 6.87 -1.87 13.11
C VAL A 84 7.14 -2.90 14.19
N GLY A 85 6.41 -2.89 15.31
CA GLY A 85 6.64 -3.83 16.40
C GLY A 85 5.99 -3.50 17.74
N HIS A 86 6.49 -4.11 18.82
CA HIS A 86 5.96 -3.95 20.19
C HIS A 86 6.90 -3.13 21.08
N PHE A 87 6.36 -2.07 21.70
CA PHE A 87 7.14 -1.11 22.49
C PHE A 87 7.24 -1.52 23.96
N THR A 88 8.42 -1.30 24.54
CA THR A 88 8.68 -1.48 25.97
C THR A 88 9.57 -0.38 26.52
N ILE A 89 9.37 -0.03 27.80
CA ILE A 89 10.20 0.95 28.49
C ILE A 89 10.21 0.68 30.01
N ARG A 90 11.35 0.89 30.65
CA ARG A 90 11.47 0.79 32.10
C ARG A 90 11.33 2.17 32.74
N ILE A 91 10.66 2.17 33.88
CA ILE A 91 10.16 3.39 34.53
C ILE A 91 10.49 3.31 36.01
N LYS A 92 11.03 4.38 36.59
CA LYS A 92 11.30 4.49 38.03
C LYS A 92 10.85 5.84 38.57
N SER A 93 10.48 5.86 39.86
CA SER A 93 10.27 7.10 40.60
C SER A 93 11.60 7.70 41.06
N VAL A 94 11.63 9.02 41.19
CA VAL A 94 12.77 9.81 41.66
C VAL A 94 12.25 10.89 42.61
N GLY A 95 12.93 11.13 43.72
CA GLY A 95 12.51 12.11 44.72
C GLY A 95 11.91 11.44 45.96
N SER A 96 10.81 11.99 46.48
CA SER A 96 10.11 11.40 47.62
C SER A 96 9.53 10.02 47.25
N PRO A 97 9.16 9.19 48.24
CA PRO A 97 8.37 7.99 47.97
C PRO A 97 7.12 8.31 47.15
N MET A 98 6.86 7.49 46.14
CA MET A 98 5.68 7.59 45.28
C MET A 98 4.42 7.44 46.14
N ASP A 99 3.59 8.48 46.15
CA ASP A 99 2.40 8.61 46.99
C ASP A 99 1.09 8.79 46.20
N ALA A 100 1.18 8.68 44.87
CA ALA A 100 0.06 8.64 43.95
C ALA A 100 0.47 7.86 42.68
N PRO A 101 -0.48 7.26 41.94
CA PRO A 101 -0.20 6.60 40.67
C PRO A 101 0.44 7.53 39.63
N LEU A 102 1.22 6.95 38.72
CA LEU A 102 1.68 7.61 37.50
C LEU A 102 0.62 7.45 36.41
N THR A 103 0.19 8.55 35.78
CA THR A 103 -0.62 8.47 34.56
C THR A 103 0.20 8.94 33.36
N LEU A 104 0.33 8.10 32.34
CA LEU A 104 1.02 8.39 31.09
C LEU A 104 0.03 8.39 29.93
N LYS A 105 0.22 9.32 28.98
CA LYS A 105 -0.33 9.22 27.62
C LYS A 105 0.83 9.00 26.66
N LEU A 106 0.74 7.94 25.85
CA LEU A 106 1.72 7.66 24.81
C LEU A 106 1.10 7.91 23.44
N LYS A 107 1.87 8.49 22.53
CA LYS A 107 1.48 8.72 21.14
C LYS A 107 2.61 8.28 20.21
N PHE A 108 2.29 7.43 19.25
CA PHE A 108 3.22 6.90 18.27
C PHE A 108 2.95 7.58 16.92
N ALA A 109 4.02 8.03 16.26
CA ALA A 109 3.97 8.84 15.06
C ALA A 109 4.98 8.34 14.02
N GLU A 110 4.54 8.20 12.78
CA GLU A 110 5.38 7.88 11.62
C GLU A 110 6.17 9.12 11.18
N LEU A 111 5.53 10.31 11.23
CA LEU A 111 6.12 11.60 10.88
C LEU A 111 6.04 12.63 12.01
N PRO A 112 6.91 13.67 12.02
CA PRO A 112 6.85 14.73 13.02
C PRO A 112 5.51 15.48 13.08
N THR A 113 4.83 15.65 11.94
CA THR A 113 3.52 16.35 11.87
C THR A 113 2.48 15.72 12.80
N GLU A 114 2.46 14.38 12.90
CA GLU A 114 1.50 13.66 13.75
C GLU A 114 1.66 14.02 15.24
N LEU A 115 2.87 14.38 15.69
CA LEU A 115 3.13 14.78 17.09
C LEU A 115 2.44 16.09 17.49
N ASN A 116 2.11 16.96 16.52
CA ASN A 116 1.44 18.24 16.77
C ASN A 116 -0.09 18.17 16.60
N GLN A 117 -0.62 17.02 16.18
CA GLN A 117 -2.06 16.83 15.95
C GLN A 117 -2.74 16.32 17.23
N ASP A 118 -3.97 16.76 17.54
CA ASP A 118 -4.78 16.15 18.60
C ASP A 118 -5.82 15.22 17.99
N SER A 119 -5.85 13.96 18.44
CA SER A 119 -6.81 12.97 17.95
C SER A 119 -8.27 13.41 18.16
N GLN A 120 -8.54 14.29 19.12
CA GLN A 120 -9.88 14.85 19.35
C GLN A 120 -10.38 15.76 18.22
N ASP A 121 -9.46 16.39 17.48
CA ASP A 121 -9.78 17.30 16.38
C ASP A 121 -10.02 16.58 15.06
N TYR A 122 -9.80 15.26 15.00
CA TYR A 122 -9.98 14.46 13.79
C TYR A 122 -11.43 14.49 13.29
N GLN A 123 -11.58 14.91 12.03
CA GLN A 123 -12.81 14.84 11.26
C GLN A 123 -12.52 14.06 9.97
N GLY A 124 -13.06 12.84 9.88
CA GLY A 124 -12.88 11.96 8.74
C GLY A 124 -13.78 10.74 8.87
N TRP A 125 -13.93 9.99 7.78
CA TRP A 125 -14.88 8.87 7.74
C TRP A 125 -14.27 7.55 8.25
N LEU A 126 -12.94 7.43 8.27
CA LEU A 126 -12.27 6.30 8.92
C LEU A 126 -12.32 6.41 10.44
N SER A 127 -12.22 5.27 11.12
CA SER A 127 -12.21 5.25 12.59
C SER A 127 -10.99 5.97 13.17
N ARG A 128 -11.26 6.86 14.13
CA ARG A 128 -10.24 7.53 14.96
C ARG A 128 -9.31 6.54 15.68
N SER A 129 -9.77 5.31 15.92
CA SER A 129 -9.01 4.28 16.64
C SER A 129 -7.72 3.84 15.93
N TRP A 130 -7.52 4.22 14.67
CA TRP A 130 -6.27 3.98 13.95
C TRP A 130 -5.13 4.88 14.42
N MET A 131 -5.42 6.03 15.02
CA MET A 131 -4.39 6.86 15.64
C MET A 131 -3.78 6.16 16.83
N GLN A 132 -2.46 6.10 16.83
CA GLN A 132 -1.76 5.21 17.72
C GLN A 132 -1.48 5.84 19.08
N GLU A 133 -2.50 5.88 19.94
CA GLU A 133 -2.42 6.44 21.30
C GLU A 133 -2.72 5.38 22.38
N GLU A 134 -2.16 5.57 23.58
CA GLU A 134 -2.41 4.76 24.78
C GLU A 134 -2.51 5.67 26.01
N THR A 135 -3.34 5.28 26.98
CA THR A 135 -3.33 5.86 28.33
C THR A 135 -3.10 4.76 29.34
N VAL A 136 -2.06 4.90 30.16
CA VAL A 136 -1.63 3.87 31.12
C VAL A 136 -1.55 4.47 32.52
N HIS A 137 -2.07 3.73 33.50
CA HIS A 137 -1.94 4.04 34.92
C HIS A 137 -1.04 3.00 35.59
N LEU A 138 -0.03 3.46 36.34
CA LEU A 138 0.89 2.60 37.09
C LEU A 138 0.81 2.96 38.57
N ASP A 139 0.34 2.02 39.38
CA ASP A 139 0.17 2.21 40.83
C ASP A 139 1.50 2.09 41.60
N GLU A 140 2.46 1.36 41.04
CA GLU A 140 3.76 1.08 41.67
C GLU A 140 4.92 1.28 40.67
N LEU A 141 6.03 1.82 41.18
CA LEU A 141 7.30 1.95 40.46
C LEU A 141 8.46 1.42 41.32
N PRO A 142 9.50 0.80 40.74
CA PRO A 142 9.77 0.71 39.30
C PRO A 142 8.87 -0.30 38.57
N ALA A 143 8.60 -0.03 37.29
CA ALA A 143 7.81 -0.90 36.43
C ALA A 143 8.52 -1.12 35.09
N ASN A 144 8.25 -2.26 34.46
CA ASN A 144 8.56 -2.50 33.06
C ASN A 144 7.27 -2.43 32.26
N LEU A 145 7.04 -1.35 31.54
CA LEU A 145 5.88 -1.19 30.69
C LEU A 145 6.11 -1.98 29.40
N TYR A 146 5.24 -2.95 29.13
CA TYR A 146 5.16 -3.66 27.85
C TYR A 146 3.79 -3.38 27.23
N LEU A 147 3.77 -2.88 26.00
CA LEU A 147 2.52 -2.61 25.28
C LEU A 147 2.20 -3.79 24.35
N PRO A 148 1.04 -4.47 24.54
CA PRO A 148 0.70 -5.66 23.77
C PRO A 148 0.29 -5.36 22.33
N ARG A 149 -0.11 -4.11 22.01
CA ARG A 149 -0.44 -3.71 20.64
C ARG A 149 0.83 -3.63 19.79
N ARG A 150 0.72 -3.95 18.49
CA ARG A 150 1.76 -3.64 17.50
C ARG A 150 1.61 -2.19 17.03
N TYR A 151 2.70 -1.44 16.97
CA TYR A 151 2.77 -0.04 16.56
C TYR A 151 3.58 0.10 15.27
N SER A 152 3.37 1.20 14.55
CA SER A 152 4.08 1.59 13.32
C SER A 152 4.48 3.04 13.48
N PHE A 153 5.78 3.32 13.64
CA PHE A 153 6.25 4.65 14.02
C PHE A 153 7.75 4.84 13.81
N ARG A 154 8.16 6.11 13.79
CA ARG A 154 9.55 6.55 14.05
C ARG A 154 9.68 7.26 15.40
N TYR A 155 8.65 8.02 15.77
CA TYR A 155 8.63 8.82 16.99
C TYR A 155 7.64 8.26 18.00
N VAL A 156 8.00 8.33 19.29
CA VAL A 156 7.05 8.10 20.39
C VAL A 156 7.12 9.28 21.35
N GLU A 157 5.98 9.94 21.55
CA GLU A 157 5.76 10.91 22.61
C GLU A 157 5.25 10.18 23.87
N ILE A 158 5.85 10.50 25.01
CA ILE A 158 5.44 10.05 26.34
C ILE A 158 5.13 11.31 27.14
N LYS A 159 3.84 11.56 27.38
CA LYS A 159 3.35 12.67 28.20
C LYS A 159 3.05 12.16 29.61
N VAL A 160 3.60 12.83 30.62
CA VAL A 160 3.24 12.62 32.01
C VAL A 160 1.96 13.39 32.27
N VAL A 161 0.83 12.70 32.19
CA VAL A 161 -0.49 13.31 32.42
C VAL A 161 -0.62 13.73 33.88
N ASP A 162 -0.20 12.86 34.80
CA ASP A 162 -0.24 13.19 36.22
C ASP A 162 0.79 12.42 37.06
N THR A 163 1.34 13.13 38.05
CA THR A 163 2.08 12.66 39.23
C THR A 163 1.75 13.59 40.40
N SER A 164 2.00 13.17 41.64
CA SER A 164 1.97 14.13 42.75
C SER A 164 3.17 15.10 42.66
N PRO A 165 3.11 16.28 43.30
CA PRO A 165 4.24 17.21 43.34
C PRO A 165 5.45 16.71 44.14
N LYS A 166 5.35 15.60 44.88
CA LYS A 166 6.40 15.13 45.80
C LYS A 166 7.50 14.31 45.13
N TRP A 167 7.23 13.78 43.94
CA TRP A 167 8.13 12.90 43.22
C TRP A 167 8.02 13.11 41.70
N GLN A 168 9.01 12.63 40.95
CA GLN A 168 9.10 12.71 39.50
C GLN A 168 9.37 11.33 38.91
N VAL A 169 9.11 11.16 37.61
CA VAL A 169 9.41 9.92 36.87
C VAL A 169 10.70 10.05 36.06
N SER A 170 11.43 8.95 35.93
CA SER A 170 12.56 8.80 35.02
C SER A 170 12.40 7.53 34.19
N PHE A 171 12.71 7.63 32.90
CA PHE A 171 12.59 6.56 31.92
C PHE A 171 13.97 5.98 31.59
N PHE A 172 14.06 4.69 31.30
CA PHE A 172 15.31 4.06 30.88
C PHE A 172 15.05 2.80 30.05
N GLU A 173 16.04 2.44 29.24
CA GLU A 173 16.00 1.26 28.36
C GLU A 173 14.73 1.17 27.48
N PRO A 174 14.27 2.26 26.81
CA PRO A 174 13.21 2.16 25.81
C PRO A 174 13.67 1.26 24.66
N ALA A 175 12.80 0.36 24.23
CA ALA A 175 13.06 -0.53 23.13
C ALA A 175 11.80 -0.86 22.34
N LEU A 176 11.99 -1.22 21.08
CA LEU A 176 10.99 -1.79 20.19
C LEU A 176 11.46 -3.18 19.79
N ILE A 177 10.62 -4.19 19.98
CA ILE A 177 10.81 -5.48 19.34
C ILE A 177 10.20 -5.35 17.95
N ALA A 178 11.02 -4.98 16.97
CA ALA A 178 10.62 -4.79 15.59
C ALA A 178 10.48 -6.14 14.88
N GLU A 179 9.48 -6.27 14.00
CA GLU A 179 9.15 -7.52 13.30
C GLU A 179 8.83 -7.33 11.82
N SER A 180 9.24 -8.30 10.99
CA SER A 180 8.98 -8.33 9.55
C SER A 180 9.24 -9.73 8.97
N ALA A 181 8.51 -10.09 7.91
CA ALA A 181 8.76 -11.27 7.08
C ALA A 181 9.83 -11.05 5.99
N ALA A 182 10.31 -9.82 5.79
CA ALA A 182 11.42 -9.51 4.91
C ALA A 182 12.74 -9.95 5.56
N GLN A 183 13.17 -11.17 5.23
CA GLN A 183 14.40 -11.77 5.76
C GLN A 183 15.54 -11.67 4.74
N GLY A 184 16.77 -11.53 5.24
CA GLY A 184 17.97 -11.42 4.39
C GLY A 184 18.23 -10.01 3.86
N ALA A 185 19.29 -9.88 3.06
CA ALA A 185 19.60 -8.63 2.38
C ALA A 185 18.84 -8.61 1.03
N PRO A 186 18.14 -7.52 0.69
CA PRO A 186 17.49 -7.41 -0.61
C PRO A 186 18.53 -7.33 -1.72
N THR A 187 18.15 -7.76 -2.92
CA THR A 187 18.98 -7.61 -4.12
C THR A 187 19.34 -6.13 -4.34
N PRO A 188 20.64 -5.77 -4.41
CA PRO A 188 21.05 -4.36 -4.51
C PRO A 188 20.70 -3.76 -5.87
N PHE A 189 20.31 -2.49 -5.88
CA PHE A 189 20.21 -1.69 -7.10
C PHE A 189 21.44 -0.80 -7.23
N HIS A 190 22.12 -0.87 -8.37
CA HIS A 190 23.34 -0.11 -8.65
C HIS A 190 23.04 1.05 -9.60
N THR A 191 23.31 2.28 -9.15
CA THR A 191 23.20 3.49 -9.96
C THR A 191 24.15 4.55 -9.40
N ASP A 192 24.63 5.48 -10.23
CA ASP A 192 25.41 6.64 -9.78
C ASP A 192 24.52 7.81 -9.32
N ASP A 193 23.20 7.73 -9.59
CA ASP A 193 22.25 8.76 -9.20
C ASP A 193 21.85 8.61 -7.72
N LYS A 194 22.36 9.52 -6.88
CA LYS A 194 22.13 9.50 -5.43
C LYS A 194 20.66 9.61 -5.05
N LEU A 195 19.83 10.30 -5.84
CA LEU A 195 18.39 10.41 -5.54
C LEU A 195 17.69 9.08 -5.85
N LEU A 196 18.03 8.42 -6.97
CA LEU A 196 17.50 7.09 -7.27
C LEU A 196 17.96 6.03 -6.24
N GLN A 197 19.22 6.10 -5.76
CA GLN A 197 19.68 5.26 -4.64
C GLN A 197 18.83 5.48 -3.39
N LYS A 198 18.50 6.74 -3.07
CA LYS A 198 17.69 7.07 -1.89
C LYS A 198 16.23 6.63 -2.06
N ILE A 199 15.67 6.77 -3.27
CA ILE A 199 14.34 6.25 -3.62
C ILE A 199 14.30 4.74 -3.43
N ASP A 200 15.35 4.02 -3.87
CA ASP A 200 15.45 2.57 -3.68
C ASP A 200 15.44 2.20 -2.18
N GLN A 201 16.28 2.86 -1.39
CA GLN A 201 16.38 2.60 0.06
C GLN A 201 15.05 2.81 0.79
N VAL A 202 14.34 3.90 0.48
CA VAL A 202 13.03 4.21 1.09
C VAL A 202 11.97 3.22 0.62
N GLY A 203 11.99 2.82 -0.66
CA GLY A 203 11.10 1.79 -1.19
C GLY A 203 11.33 0.43 -0.52
N LEU A 204 12.58 -0.02 -0.38
CA LEU A 204 12.92 -1.27 0.31
C LEU A 204 12.49 -1.28 1.77
N LYS A 205 12.62 -0.12 2.44
CA LYS A 205 12.17 0.06 3.82
C LYS A 205 10.65 -0.03 3.93
N THR A 206 9.94 0.60 3.00
CA THR A 206 8.47 0.57 2.92
C THR A 206 7.97 -0.86 2.73
N LEU A 207 8.53 -1.59 1.76
CA LEU A 207 8.16 -2.98 1.50
C LEU A 207 8.41 -3.86 2.73
N ALA A 208 9.60 -3.77 3.33
CA ALA A 208 9.95 -4.61 4.47
C ALA A 208 9.02 -4.41 5.68
N ASP A 209 8.62 -3.17 5.97
CA ASP A 209 7.74 -2.89 7.10
C ASP A 209 6.29 -3.37 6.86
N CYS A 210 5.86 -3.44 5.59
CA CYS A 210 4.56 -3.98 5.17
C CYS A 210 4.53 -5.52 5.04
N MET A 211 5.69 -6.17 4.87
CA MET A 211 5.80 -7.64 4.86
C MET A 211 5.68 -8.21 6.27
N GLN A 212 4.51 -8.78 6.59
CA GLN A 212 4.19 -9.35 7.91
C GLN A 212 3.67 -10.80 7.74
N ASP A 213 2.64 -11.23 8.48
CA ASP A 213 2.01 -12.55 8.28
C ASP A 213 1.23 -12.66 6.95
N VAL A 214 1.02 -11.51 6.31
CA VAL A 214 0.60 -11.27 4.94
C VAL A 214 1.36 -10.04 4.40
N PHE A 215 1.21 -9.73 3.11
CA PHE A 215 1.54 -8.41 2.59
C PHE A 215 0.46 -7.42 3.05
N GLU A 216 0.74 -6.66 4.11
CA GLU A 216 -0.15 -5.60 4.57
C GLU A 216 -0.07 -4.40 3.62
N ASP A 217 -1.17 -3.68 3.42
CA ASP A 217 -1.20 -2.40 2.71
C ASP A 217 -0.35 -1.35 3.44
N GLY A 218 -0.60 -1.17 4.74
CA GLY A 218 0.16 -0.29 5.62
C GLY A 218 0.16 -0.79 7.08
N PRO A 219 1.29 -0.75 7.80
CA PRO A 219 1.43 -1.37 9.11
C PRO A 219 0.83 -0.55 10.26
N LYS A 220 0.62 0.76 10.06
CA LYS A 220 -0.23 1.57 10.95
C LYS A 220 -1.69 1.23 10.74
N ARG A 221 -2.11 1.31 9.48
CA ARG A 221 -3.44 1.12 8.93
C ARG A 221 -3.30 0.79 7.43
N ASP A 222 -4.11 -0.12 6.87
CA ASP A 222 -5.17 -0.91 7.49
C ASP A 222 -4.69 -2.19 8.18
N ARG A 223 -3.40 -2.55 8.03
CA ARG A 223 -2.81 -3.81 8.47
C ARG A 223 -3.45 -5.02 7.79
N ARG A 224 -3.84 -4.85 6.52
CA ARG A 224 -4.71 -5.80 5.84
C ARG A 224 -4.19 -6.18 4.47
N LEU A 225 -4.53 -7.39 4.04
CA LEU A 225 -4.20 -7.90 2.73
C LEU A 225 -5.23 -7.39 1.72
N TRP A 226 -4.86 -6.35 0.97
CA TRP A 226 -5.61 -5.83 -0.19
C TRP A 226 -4.99 -6.36 -1.48
N ILE A 227 -5.80 -6.79 -2.44
CA ILE A 227 -5.27 -7.49 -3.64
C ILE A 227 -4.59 -6.54 -4.64
N GLY A 228 -5.06 -5.29 -4.74
CA GLY A 228 -4.40 -4.25 -5.54
C GLY A 228 -2.98 -3.97 -5.04
N ASP A 229 -2.83 -3.83 -3.73
CA ASP A 229 -1.55 -3.70 -3.03
C ASP A 229 -0.68 -4.94 -3.19
N LEU A 230 -1.24 -6.13 -2.98
CA LEU A 230 -0.53 -7.41 -3.12
C LEU A 230 0.15 -7.51 -4.50
N ARG A 231 -0.53 -7.11 -5.58
CA ARG A 231 0.07 -7.14 -6.93
C ARG A 231 1.35 -6.32 -6.99
N LEU A 232 1.30 -5.08 -6.51
CA LEU A 232 2.45 -4.18 -6.57
C LEU A 232 3.57 -4.60 -5.61
N GLN A 233 3.19 -5.12 -4.43
CA GLN A 233 4.13 -5.68 -3.46
C GLN A 233 4.84 -6.92 -4.00
N ALA A 234 4.12 -7.84 -4.64
CA ALA A 234 4.71 -9.03 -5.23
C ALA A 234 5.73 -8.68 -6.32
N LEU A 235 5.41 -7.74 -7.21
CA LEU A 235 6.35 -7.25 -8.23
C LEU A 235 7.63 -6.66 -7.62
N ALA A 236 7.50 -5.89 -6.54
CA ALA A 236 8.63 -5.35 -5.79
C ALA A 236 9.43 -6.45 -5.09
N ASP A 237 8.76 -7.44 -4.50
CA ASP A 237 9.36 -8.53 -3.74
C ASP A 237 10.18 -9.47 -4.65
N TYR A 238 9.65 -9.86 -5.82
CA TYR A 238 10.37 -10.71 -6.80
C TYR A 238 11.73 -10.14 -7.20
N GLN A 239 11.88 -8.81 -7.18
CA GLN A 239 13.12 -8.11 -7.54
C GLN A 239 14.03 -7.83 -6.34
N THR A 240 13.59 -8.14 -5.11
CA THR A 240 14.27 -7.71 -3.88
C THR A 240 14.52 -8.87 -2.92
N TYR A 241 13.56 -9.21 -2.05
CA TYR A 241 13.70 -10.29 -1.05
C TYR A 241 13.27 -11.66 -1.58
N ASP A 242 12.49 -11.69 -2.66
CA ASP A 242 11.98 -12.90 -3.33
C ASP A 242 11.31 -13.88 -2.36
N ASN A 243 10.42 -13.38 -1.49
CA ASN A 243 9.68 -14.20 -0.53
C ASN A 243 8.46 -14.87 -1.20
N GLN A 244 8.75 -15.84 -2.07
CA GLN A 244 7.75 -16.60 -2.81
C GLN A 244 6.74 -17.33 -1.90
N THR A 245 7.15 -17.71 -0.68
CA THR A 245 6.29 -18.33 0.33
C THR A 245 5.16 -17.39 0.78
N LEU A 246 5.49 -16.12 1.05
CA LEU A 246 4.49 -15.13 1.47
C LEU A 246 3.51 -14.81 0.33
N ILE A 247 3.99 -14.72 -0.92
CA ILE A 247 3.14 -14.47 -2.08
C ILE A 247 2.19 -15.66 -2.30
N LYS A 248 2.72 -16.89 -2.25
CA LYS A 248 1.94 -18.13 -2.33
C LYS A 248 0.85 -18.17 -1.25
N ARG A 249 1.17 -17.82 0.00
CA ARG A 249 0.18 -17.72 1.09
C ARG A 249 -0.96 -16.76 0.73
N CYS A 250 -0.63 -15.56 0.27
CA CYS A 250 -1.62 -14.53 -0.04
C CYS A 250 -2.54 -14.93 -1.21
N LEU A 251 -1.98 -15.56 -2.25
CA LEU A 251 -2.74 -16.14 -3.36
C LEU A 251 -3.74 -17.20 -2.87
N TYR A 252 -3.31 -18.13 -2.01
CA TYR A 252 -4.21 -19.14 -1.44
C TYR A 252 -5.31 -18.54 -0.55
N LEU A 253 -5.01 -17.47 0.21
CA LEU A 253 -6.03 -16.77 1.02
C LEU A 253 -7.16 -16.22 0.14
N PHE A 254 -6.84 -15.47 -0.92
CA PHE A 254 -7.86 -14.98 -1.86
C PHE A 254 -8.58 -16.11 -2.58
N GLY A 255 -7.86 -17.15 -3.01
CA GLY A 255 -8.45 -18.32 -3.66
C GLY A 255 -9.46 -19.06 -2.78
N ALA A 256 -9.15 -19.20 -1.49
CA ALA A 256 -9.99 -19.93 -0.54
C ALA A 256 -11.25 -19.17 -0.11
N LEU A 257 -11.20 -17.83 -0.17
CA LEU A 257 -12.21 -16.92 0.36
C LEU A 257 -12.98 -16.17 -0.74
N ALA A 258 -12.85 -16.57 -2.00
CA ALA A 258 -13.62 -16.01 -3.12
C ALA A 258 -15.13 -16.17 -2.91
N ALA A 259 -15.93 -15.26 -3.44
CA ALA A 259 -17.39 -15.36 -3.45
C ALA A 259 -17.86 -16.56 -4.27
N LYS A 260 -19.01 -17.14 -3.93
CA LYS A 260 -19.58 -18.31 -4.64
C LYS A 260 -19.97 -18.00 -6.08
N ASP A 261 -20.29 -16.76 -6.39
CA ASP A 261 -20.59 -16.28 -7.74
C ASP A 261 -19.34 -16.14 -8.63
N GLY A 262 -18.15 -16.24 -8.05
CA GLY A 262 -16.87 -16.18 -8.75
C GLY A 262 -16.08 -14.89 -8.52
N ARG A 263 -16.67 -13.86 -7.89
CA ARG A 263 -15.95 -12.62 -7.59
C ARG A 263 -14.89 -12.81 -6.51
N ILE A 264 -13.74 -12.17 -6.68
CA ILE A 264 -12.68 -12.13 -5.66
C ILE A 264 -12.89 -10.89 -4.78
N PRO A 265 -12.92 -11.02 -3.44
CA PRO A 265 -13.05 -9.85 -2.57
C PRO A 265 -11.85 -8.92 -2.70
N ALA A 266 -12.05 -7.62 -2.48
CA ALA A 266 -10.97 -6.62 -2.59
C ALA A 266 -9.90 -6.79 -1.51
N ASN A 267 -10.28 -7.32 -0.34
CA ASN A 267 -9.39 -7.60 0.77
C ASN A 267 -9.86 -8.77 1.66
N VAL A 268 -8.95 -9.29 2.47
CA VAL A 268 -9.24 -10.39 3.41
C VAL A 268 -8.61 -10.13 4.78
N PHE A 269 -9.30 -10.59 5.82
CA PHE A 269 -8.85 -10.60 7.21
C PHE A 269 -8.30 -11.98 7.58
N VAL A 270 -7.20 -11.99 8.34
CA VAL A 270 -6.56 -13.24 8.82
C VAL A 270 -6.71 -13.46 10.34
N LYS A 271 -7.34 -12.52 11.05
CA LYS A 271 -7.54 -12.54 12.51
C LYS A 271 -8.92 -11.99 12.89
N PRO A 272 -9.56 -12.52 13.96
CA PRO A 272 -9.17 -13.73 14.69
C PRO A 272 -9.41 -15.01 13.88
N THR A 273 -10.14 -14.90 12.78
CA THR A 273 -10.45 -15.98 11.83
C THR A 273 -10.27 -15.47 10.40
N TYR A 274 -10.09 -16.38 9.45
CA TYR A 274 -10.10 -16.05 8.03
C TYR A 274 -11.48 -15.56 7.61
N THR A 275 -11.55 -14.33 7.12
CA THR A 275 -12.82 -13.68 6.76
C THR A 275 -12.59 -12.79 5.53
N PRO A 276 -13.27 -13.03 4.41
CA PRO A 276 -13.26 -12.10 3.29
C PRO A 276 -14.07 -10.86 3.65
N ASP A 277 -13.66 -9.73 3.11
CA ASP A 277 -14.49 -8.53 3.14
C ASP A 277 -15.60 -8.62 2.09
N ASP A 278 -16.68 -7.90 2.31
CA ASP A 278 -17.83 -7.84 1.41
C ASP A 278 -17.68 -6.75 0.33
N THR A 279 -16.52 -6.09 0.29
CA THR A 279 -16.11 -5.13 -0.74
C THR A 279 -15.60 -5.80 -2.01
N PHE A 280 -16.14 -5.41 -3.16
CA PHE A 280 -15.69 -5.83 -4.49
C PHE A 280 -15.30 -4.63 -5.35
N LEU A 281 -14.13 -4.70 -5.99
CA LEU A 281 -13.64 -3.70 -6.96
C LEU A 281 -13.17 -4.45 -8.20
N LEU A 282 -13.68 -4.10 -9.38
CA LEU A 282 -13.52 -4.91 -10.59
C LEU A 282 -12.07 -5.20 -10.93
N ASP A 283 -11.25 -4.16 -10.94
CA ASP A 283 -9.82 -4.22 -11.23
C ASP A 283 -9.07 -5.04 -10.18
N TYR A 284 -9.39 -4.87 -8.89
CA TYR A 284 -8.79 -5.65 -7.80
C TYR A 284 -9.06 -7.14 -7.97
N SER A 285 -10.31 -7.50 -8.23
CA SER A 285 -10.68 -8.90 -8.43
C SER A 285 -10.01 -9.50 -9.67
N LEU A 286 -9.86 -8.72 -10.74
CA LEU A 286 -9.11 -9.13 -11.95
C LEU A 286 -7.61 -9.29 -11.69
N PHE A 287 -7.02 -8.52 -10.76
CA PHE A 287 -5.60 -8.67 -10.41
C PHE A 287 -5.28 -10.00 -9.73
N PHE A 288 -6.26 -10.76 -9.24
CA PHE A 288 -6.02 -12.16 -8.87
C PHE A 288 -5.41 -12.97 -10.03
N VAL A 289 -5.92 -12.76 -11.24
CA VAL A 289 -5.39 -13.39 -12.46
C VAL A 289 -3.98 -12.88 -12.75
N SER A 290 -3.76 -11.58 -12.63
CA SER A 290 -2.44 -10.97 -12.85
C SER A 290 -1.39 -11.51 -11.90
N ILE A 291 -1.70 -11.60 -10.60
CA ILE A 291 -0.78 -12.08 -9.58
C ILE A 291 -0.49 -13.57 -9.79
N LEU A 292 -1.50 -14.37 -10.15
CA LEU A 292 -1.30 -15.79 -10.44
C LEU A 292 -0.40 -16.00 -11.67
N ASP A 293 -0.59 -15.20 -12.72
CA ASP A 293 0.22 -15.22 -13.94
C ASP A 293 1.67 -14.77 -13.68
N ASP A 294 1.85 -13.68 -12.94
CA ASP A 294 3.17 -13.17 -12.56
C ASP A 294 3.90 -14.17 -11.64
N TYR A 295 3.18 -14.78 -10.69
CA TYR A 295 3.72 -15.82 -9.81
C TYR A 295 4.18 -17.04 -10.60
N PHE A 296 3.34 -17.56 -11.49
CA PHE A 296 3.71 -18.71 -12.31
C PHE A 296 4.92 -18.40 -13.20
N GLN A 297 4.97 -17.24 -13.85
CA GLN A 297 6.12 -16.84 -14.68
C GLN A 297 7.42 -16.71 -13.87
N HIS A 298 7.33 -16.40 -12.58
CA HIS A 298 8.50 -16.27 -11.71
C HIS A 298 8.96 -17.62 -11.12
N THR A 299 8.04 -18.56 -10.87
CA THR A 299 8.36 -19.79 -10.11
C THR A 299 8.20 -21.11 -10.86
N ASP A 300 7.53 -21.11 -12.02
CA ASP A 300 7.09 -22.31 -12.74
C ASP A 300 6.27 -23.30 -11.86
N ASP A 301 5.59 -22.80 -10.82
CA ASP A 301 4.85 -23.66 -9.87
C ASP A 301 3.48 -24.07 -10.42
N TYR A 302 3.48 -25.20 -11.12
CA TYR A 302 2.27 -25.84 -11.64
C TYR A 302 1.27 -26.24 -10.55
N THR A 303 1.70 -26.50 -9.31
CA THR A 303 0.77 -26.89 -8.24
C THR A 303 -0.13 -25.72 -7.88
N VAL A 304 0.45 -24.53 -7.68
CA VAL A 304 -0.33 -23.32 -7.40
C VAL A 304 -1.24 -22.97 -8.58
N LEU A 305 -0.73 -23.12 -9.80
CA LEU A 305 -1.55 -22.88 -10.99
C LEU A 305 -2.74 -23.83 -11.06
N GLU A 306 -2.55 -25.14 -10.88
CA GLU A 306 -3.63 -26.13 -10.89
C GLU A 306 -4.68 -25.86 -9.80
N ASP A 307 -4.23 -25.48 -8.60
CA ASP A 307 -5.11 -25.18 -7.48
C ASP A 307 -5.98 -23.93 -7.72
N LEU A 308 -5.39 -22.87 -8.26
CA LEU A 308 -6.00 -21.54 -8.30
C LEU A 308 -6.58 -21.16 -9.66
N TYR A 309 -6.23 -21.88 -10.73
CA TYR A 309 -6.79 -21.66 -12.06
C TYR A 309 -8.33 -21.72 -12.08
N PRO A 310 -9.01 -22.68 -11.41
CA PRO A 310 -10.47 -22.71 -11.37
C PRO A 310 -11.08 -21.45 -10.73
N VAL A 311 -10.40 -20.86 -9.75
CA VAL A 311 -10.84 -19.61 -9.10
C VAL A 311 -10.68 -18.43 -10.07
N ALA A 312 -9.50 -18.30 -10.70
CA ALA A 312 -9.24 -17.28 -11.72
C ALA A 312 -10.23 -17.35 -12.88
N LYS A 313 -10.55 -18.57 -13.34
CA LYS A 313 -11.54 -18.80 -14.39
C LYS A 313 -12.92 -18.31 -14.01
N LYS A 314 -13.40 -18.57 -12.78
CA LYS A 314 -14.72 -18.11 -12.33
C LYS A 314 -14.82 -16.58 -12.33
N GLN A 315 -13.77 -15.89 -11.91
CA GLN A 315 -13.71 -14.42 -11.97
C GLN A 315 -13.80 -13.91 -13.42
N ILE A 316 -13.02 -14.49 -14.35
CA ILE A 316 -13.09 -14.11 -15.77
C ILE A 316 -14.47 -14.43 -16.37
N ASP A 317 -15.01 -15.61 -16.10
CA ASP A 317 -16.34 -16.02 -16.57
C ASP A 317 -17.43 -15.07 -16.07
N TYR A 318 -17.34 -14.60 -14.82
CA TYR A 318 -18.26 -13.62 -14.26
C TYR A 318 -18.25 -12.33 -15.08
N VAL A 319 -17.07 -11.78 -15.38
CA VAL A 319 -16.92 -10.55 -16.18
C VAL A 319 -17.44 -10.77 -17.61
N MET A 320 -17.04 -11.87 -18.27
CA MET A 320 -17.48 -12.18 -19.63
C MET A 320 -19.00 -12.33 -19.72
N LYS A 321 -19.62 -12.97 -18.73
CA LYS A 321 -21.07 -13.22 -18.72
C LYS A 321 -21.89 -11.98 -18.41
N ASN A 322 -21.46 -11.17 -17.42
CA ASN A 322 -22.31 -10.12 -16.87
C ASN A 322 -22.01 -8.73 -17.44
N MET A 323 -20.81 -8.50 -17.99
CA MET A 323 -20.35 -7.15 -18.37
C MET A 323 -20.06 -7.01 -19.86
N VAL A 324 -19.63 -8.08 -20.54
CA VAL A 324 -19.23 -8.02 -21.96
C VAL A 324 -20.45 -8.23 -22.87
N GLN A 325 -20.69 -7.26 -23.76
CA GLN A 325 -21.73 -7.34 -24.76
C GLN A 325 -21.23 -8.03 -26.03
N SER A 326 -22.15 -8.53 -26.87
CA SER A 326 -21.82 -9.24 -28.12
C SER A 326 -20.96 -8.47 -29.13
N ASN A 327 -20.90 -7.13 -29.02
CA ASN A 327 -20.07 -6.25 -29.84
C ASN A 327 -18.74 -5.86 -29.17
N GLY A 328 -18.39 -6.45 -28.01
CA GLY A 328 -17.19 -6.14 -27.23
C GLY A 328 -17.32 -4.94 -26.31
N LYS A 329 -18.46 -4.22 -26.31
CA LYS A 329 -18.70 -3.13 -25.36
C LYS A 329 -18.80 -3.68 -23.94
N ILE A 330 -18.18 -2.99 -22.99
CA ILE A 330 -18.32 -3.28 -21.56
C ILE A 330 -19.43 -2.41 -20.98
N VAL A 331 -20.29 -3.05 -20.18
CA VAL A 331 -21.28 -2.37 -19.34
C VAL A 331 -20.81 -2.52 -17.89
N PHE A 332 -20.44 -1.40 -17.27
CA PHE A 332 -20.01 -1.38 -15.88
C PHE A 332 -21.21 -1.43 -14.95
N ASP A 333 -21.02 -2.11 -13.83
CA ASP A 333 -21.97 -2.21 -12.73
C ASP A 333 -21.55 -1.24 -11.63
N GLU A 334 -22.48 -0.42 -11.16
CA GLU A 334 -22.21 0.56 -10.10
C GLU A 334 -21.92 -0.12 -8.76
N ASP A 335 -22.47 -1.33 -8.55
CA ASP A 335 -22.25 -2.14 -7.35
C ASP A 335 -20.92 -2.94 -7.41
N TYR A 336 -20.23 -2.89 -8.56
CA TYR A 336 -18.91 -3.49 -8.75
C TYR A 336 -17.95 -2.50 -9.44
N PRO A 337 -17.61 -1.40 -8.75
CA PRO A 337 -16.95 -0.27 -9.36
C PRO A 337 -15.50 -0.58 -9.75
N VAL A 338 -15.00 0.21 -10.70
CA VAL A 338 -13.59 0.23 -11.10
C VAL A 338 -12.83 1.19 -10.18
N PHE A 339 -11.82 0.71 -9.45
CA PHE A 339 -11.07 1.54 -8.50
C PHE A 339 -10.07 2.47 -9.18
N VAL A 340 -9.02 1.95 -9.82
CA VAL A 340 -7.92 2.66 -10.52
C VAL A 340 -7.09 3.63 -9.66
N ASP A 341 -7.72 4.51 -8.89
CA ASP A 341 -7.12 5.52 -8.03
C ASP A 341 -8.15 6.04 -7.00
N TRP A 342 -7.70 6.61 -5.89
CA TRP A 342 -8.59 7.27 -4.91
C TRP A 342 -9.28 8.52 -5.44
N SER A 343 -8.78 9.14 -6.51
CA SER A 343 -9.44 10.26 -7.15
C SER A 343 -10.75 9.85 -7.81
N ASN A 344 -11.75 10.70 -7.65
CA ASN A 344 -13.05 10.60 -8.32
C ASN A 344 -13.26 11.75 -9.32
N GLU A 345 -12.18 12.44 -9.71
CA GLU A 345 -12.22 13.61 -10.60
C GLU A 345 -12.20 13.25 -12.10
N PHE A 346 -12.03 11.96 -12.43
CA PHE A 346 -11.97 11.48 -13.80
C PHE A 346 -12.80 10.20 -13.98
N ASN A 347 -13.35 10.00 -15.17
CA ASN A 347 -14.07 8.80 -15.55
C ASN A 347 -13.12 7.60 -15.74
N LYS A 348 -13.47 6.47 -15.14
CA LYS A 348 -12.63 5.26 -15.04
C LYS A 348 -12.98 4.16 -16.04
N ASP A 349 -14.01 4.35 -16.86
CA ASP A 349 -14.58 3.31 -17.72
C ASP A 349 -13.54 2.74 -18.70
N THR A 350 -12.81 3.63 -19.39
CA THR A 350 -11.82 3.21 -20.41
C THR A 350 -10.61 2.53 -19.79
N ALA A 351 -10.18 2.99 -18.61
CA ALA A 351 -9.18 2.27 -17.82
C ALA A 351 -9.70 0.87 -17.43
N GLY A 352 -10.97 0.75 -17.01
CA GLY A 352 -11.62 -0.53 -16.72
C GLY A 352 -11.65 -1.48 -17.92
N VAL A 353 -11.97 -0.98 -19.13
CA VAL A 353 -11.94 -1.77 -20.37
C VAL A 353 -10.52 -2.30 -20.61
N ALA A 354 -9.51 -1.45 -20.47
CA ALA A 354 -8.12 -1.84 -20.66
C ALA A 354 -7.64 -2.85 -19.61
N ILE A 355 -8.07 -2.72 -18.34
CA ILE A 355 -7.75 -3.70 -17.28
C ILE A 355 -8.39 -5.07 -17.57
N ILE A 356 -9.61 -5.11 -18.10
CA ILE A 356 -10.23 -6.37 -18.57
C ILE A 356 -9.39 -7.01 -19.68
N ILE A 357 -8.95 -6.23 -20.67
CA ILE A 357 -8.07 -6.72 -21.76
C ILE A 357 -6.75 -7.25 -21.18
N TYR A 358 -6.15 -6.51 -20.26
CA TYR A 358 -4.89 -6.87 -19.59
C TYR A 358 -5.01 -8.22 -18.88
N ALA A 359 -5.99 -8.35 -17.98
CA ALA A 359 -6.20 -9.59 -17.22
C ALA A 359 -6.63 -10.77 -18.12
N LEU A 360 -7.42 -10.53 -19.17
CA LEU A 360 -7.84 -11.58 -20.09
C LEU A 360 -6.68 -12.14 -20.92
N LYS A 361 -5.71 -11.30 -21.31
CA LYS A 361 -4.47 -11.76 -21.97
C LYS A 361 -3.66 -12.70 -21.05
N GLN A 362 -3.51 -12.33 -19.79
CA GLN A 362 -2.83 -13.14 -18.77
C GLN A 362 -3.59 -14.45 -18.51
N PHE A 363 -4.92 -14.38 -18.41
CA PHE A 363 -5.74 -15.58 -18.26
C PHE A 363 -5.55 -16.56 -19.42
N ILE A 364 -5.54 -16.07 -20.67
CA ILE A 364 -5.31 -16.90 -21.86
C ILE A 364 -3.91 -17.54 -21.83
N HIS A 365 -2.90 -16.84 -21.30
CA HIS A 365 -1.58 -17.43 -21.08
C HIS A 365 -1.64 -18.61 -20.10
N LEU A 366 -2.25 -18.41 -18.93
CA LEU A 366 -2.50 -19.48 -17.95
C LEU A 366 -3.30 -20.65 -18.53
N SER A 367 -4.35 -20.39 -19.32
CA SER A 367 -5.17 -21.43 -19.96
C SER A 367 -4.37 -22.29 -20.94
N ARG A 368 -3.41 -21.70 -21.67
CA ARG A 368 -2.51 -22.42 -22.58
C ARG A 368 -1.59 -23.35 -21.80
N LEU A 369 -1.07 -22.90 -20.66
CA LEU A 369 -0.21 -23.71 -19.79
C LEU A 369 -0.98 -24.92 -19.22
N GLN A 370 -2.26 -24.74 -18.89
CA GLN A 370 -3.17 -25.81 -18.45
C GLN A 370 -3.69 -26.71 -19.59
N ARG A 371 -3.37 -26.39 -20.85
CA ARG A 371 -3.76 -27.16 -22.06
C ARG A 371 -5.27 -27.40 -22.17
N LEU A 372 -6.06 -26.37 -21.87
CA LEU A 372 -7.53 -26.47 -21.85
C LEU A 372 -8.17 -26.12 -23.20
N ASP A 373 -9.23 -26.83 -23.57
CA ASP A 373 -9.94 -26.65 -24.85
C ASP A 373 -10.78 -25.35 -24.91
N THR A 374 -10.88 -24.59 -23.82
CA THR A 374 -11.73 -23.38 -23.72
C THR A 374 -11.05 -22.09 -24.20
N ILE A 375 -9.80 -22.18 -24.70
CA ILE A 375 -8.99 -21.03 -25.10
C ILE A 375 -9.64 -20.22 -26.23
N ASP A 376 -10.30 -20.87 -27.19
CA ASP A 376 -10.88 -20.22 -28.37
C ASP A 376 -11.98 -19.21 -28.00
N TYR A 377 -12.77 -19.52 -26.95
CA TYR A 377 -13.81 -18.61 -26.46
C TYR A 377 -13.20 -17.30 -25.95
N TYR A 378 -12.21 -17.39 -25.05
CA TYR A 378 -11.57 -16.20 -24.47
C TYR A 378 -10.78 -15.39 -25.50
N GLN A 379 -10.15 -16.05 -26.48
CA GLN A 379 -9.48 -15.35 -27.58
C GLN A 379 -10.47 -14.55 -28.43
N LYS A 380 -11.66 -15.09 -28.68
CA LYS A 380 -12.72 -14.39 -29.40
C LYS A 380 -13.20 -13.17 -28.62
N GLU A 381 -13.51 -13.32 -27.33
CA GLU A 381 -13.93 -12.21 -26.47
C GLU A 381 -12.84 -11.12 -26.41
N LEU A 382 -11.57 -11.51 -26.22
CA LEU A 382 -10.43 -10.59 -26.23
C LEU A 382 -10.37 -9.78 -27.53
N ALA A 383 -10.53 -10.44 -28.68
CA ALA A 383 -10.52 -9.77 -29.98
C ALA A 383 -11.70 -8.78 -30.12
N GLN A 384 -12.89 -9.14 -29.64
CA GLN A 384 -14.06 -8.27 -29.68
C GLN A 384 -13.88 -7.02 -28.81
N ILE A 385 -13.44 -7.18 -27.56
CA ILE A 385 -13.21 -6.07 -26.63
C ILE A 385 -12.07 -5.16 -27.13
N THR A 386 -10.98 -5.74 -27.64
CA THR A 386 -9.86 -4.98 -28.23
C THR A 386 -10.31 -4.17 -29.45
N ASN A 387 -11.12 -4.76 -30.34
CA ASN A 387 -11.67 -4.06 -31.49
C ASN A 387 -12.63 -2.94 -31.08
N TYR A 388 -13.48 -3.19 -30.08
CA TYR A 388 -14.35 -2.15 -29.51
C TYR A 388 -13.54 -0.96 -29.01
N ALA A 389 -12.49 -1.21 -28.20
CA ALA A 389 -11.61 -0.16 -27.68
C ALA A 389 -10.97 0.67 -28.81
N LYS A 390 -10.40 0.02 -29.84
CA LYS A 390 -9.79 0.72 -30.97
C LYS A 390 -10.77 1.54 -31.80
N GLN A 391 -11.96 1.01 -32.06
CA GLN A 391 -12.90 1.63 -32.99
C GLN A 391 -13.81 2.68 -32.34
N ASN A 392 -14.05 2.58 -31.03
CA ASN A 392 -15.06 3.40 -30.35
C ASN A 392 -14.48 4.28 -29.25
N LEU A 393 -13.34 3.91 -28.67
CA LEU A 393 -12.72 4.67 -27.57
C LEU A 393 -11.50 5.45 -28.01
N TYR A 394 -10.83 5.06 -29.11
CA TYR A 394 -9.72 5.85 -29.65
C TYR A 394 -10.22 7.00 -30.51
N ASN A 395 -9.82 8.23 -30.18
CA ASN A 395 -10.10 9.41 -30.98
C ASN A 395 -8.88 9.75 -31.85
N GLU A 396 -8.97 9.48 -33.15
CA GLU A 396 -7.85 9.68 -34.10
C GLU A 396 -7.39 11.15 -34.20
N GLU A 397 -8.34 12.11 -34.19
CA GLU A 397 -8.03 13.54 -34.28
C GLU A 397 -7.23 14.02 -33.06
N ARG A 398 -7.58 13.53 -31.88
CA ARG A 398 -6.91 13.87 -30.63
C ARG A 398 -5.68 12.99 -30.37
N GLY A 399 -5.58 11.84 -31.03
CA GLY A 399 -4.52 10.85 -30.84
C GLY A 399 -4.46 10.29 -29.42
N LEU A 400 -5.63 10.15 -28.78
CA LEU A 400 -5.83 9.72 -27.38
C LEU A 400 -7.15 8.97 -27.24
N PHE A 401 -7.26 8.13 -26.22
CA PHE A 401 -8.51 7.47 -25.85
C PHE A 401 -9.42 8.41 -25.05
N ILE A 402 -10.72 8.35 -25.35
CA ILE A 402 -11.80 9.04 -24.63
C ILE A 402 -12.46 8.10 -23.62
N SER A 403 -13.01 8.66 -22.54
CA SER A 403 -13.67 7.90 -21.47
C SER A 403 -15.03 8.49 -21.09
N GLY A 404 -15.96 7.60 -20.79
CA GLY A 404 -17.31 7.94 -20.36
C GLY A 404 -18.16 8.61 -21.45
N PRO A 405 -19.43 8.92 -21.13
CA PRO A 405 -20.37 9.54 -22.05
C PRO A 405 -19.95 10.95 -22.50
N ASP A 406 -19.16 11.65 -21.68
CA ASP A 406 -18.68 13.01 -21.98
C ASP A 406 -17.40 13.05 -22.83
N HIS A 407 -16.91 11.89 -23.26
CA HIS A 407 -15.69 11.74 -24.07
C HIS A 407 -14.47 12.42 -23.42
N GLU A 408 -14.34 12.25 -22.11
CA GLU A 408 -13.29 12.80 -21.28
C GLU A 408 -11.92 12.25 -21.70
N ILE A 409 -10.87 13.05 -21.62
CA ILE A 409 -9.50 12.57 -21.79
C ILE A 409 -8.77 12.69 -20.46
N ASN A 410 -8.35 11.56 -19.91
CA ASN A 410 -7.55 11.47 -18.71
C ASN A 410 -6.34 10.55 -18.89
N ILE A 411 -5.34 10.72 -18.03
CA ILE A 411 -4.08 9.99 -18.09
C ILE A 411 -4.26 8.50 -17.80
N ALA A 412 -5.16 8.13 -16.88
CA ALA A 412 -5.40 6.75 -16.48
C ALA A 412 -5.85 5.87 -17.66
N SER A 413 -6.74 6.39 -18.50
CA SER A 413 -7.20 5.70 -19.71
C SER A 413 -6.05 5.42 -20.69
N GLN A 414 -5.13 6.37 -20.87
CA GLN A 414 -4.01 6.21 -21.82
C GLN A 414 -3.00 5.18 -21.30
N VAL A 415 -2.66 5.30 -20.01
CA VAL A 415 -1.73 4.43 -19.31
C VAL A 415 -2.19 2.99 -19.37
N TRP A 416 -3.44 2.71 -18.99
CA TRP A 416 -3.93 1.35 -19.00
C TRP A 416 -4.07 0.78 -20.41
N MET A 417 -4.39 1.59 -21.43
CA MET A 417 -4.39 1.14 -22.83
C MET A 417 -3.00 0.73 -23.33
N VAL A 418 -1.95 1.44 -22.90
CA VAL A 418 -0.55 1.05 -23.17
C VAL A 418 -0.17 -0.23 -22.45
N LEU A 419 -0.43 -0.32 -21.13
CA LEU A 419 -0.11 -1.52 -20.35
C LEU A 419 -0.87 -2.75 -20.85
N ALA A 420 -2.12 -2.58 -21.25
CA ALA A 420 -2.93 -3.62 -21.88
C ALA A 420 -2.46 -3.98 -23.30
N GLN A 421 -1.50 -3.24 -23.87
CA GLN A 421 -1.00 -3.39 -25.23
C GLN A 421 -2.15 -3.52 -26.24
N VAL A 422 -3.10 -2.57 -26.17
CA VAL A 422 -4.24 -2.53 -27.10
C VAL A 422 -3.73 -2.20 -28.49
N MET A 423 -2.86 -1.20 -28.61
CA MET A 423 -2.22 -0.83 -29.86
C MET A 423 -0.83 -1.50 -30.01
N THR A 424 -0.25 -1.39 -31.20
CA THR A 424 1.13 -1.84 -31.49
C THR A 424 2.16 -1.05 -30.67
N PRO A 425 3.40 -1.56 -30.51
CA PRO A 425 4.45 -0.82 -29.79
C PRO A 425 4.67 0.60 -30.30
N GLU A 426 4.69 0.81 -31.61
CA GLU A 426 4.87 2.13 -32.23
C GLU A 426 3.68 3.06 -31.95
N GLU A 427 2.45 2.54 -32.02
CA GLU A 427 1.24 3.29 -31.68
C GLU A 427 1.19 3.62 -30.17
N ASN A 428 1.60 2.70 -29.29
CA ASN A 428 1.67 2.95 -27.85
C ASN A 428 2.74 4.01 -27.50
N HIS A 429 3.89 4.00 -28.19
CA HIS A 429 4.89 5.06 -28.08
C HIS A 429 4.29 6.42 -28.45
N GLN A 430 3.55 6.48 -29.57
CA GLN A 430 2.90 7.71 -30.01
C GLN A 430 1.78 8.15 -29.04
N LEU A 431 0.98 7.21 -28.52
CA LEU A 431 -0.08 7.45 -27.55
C LEU A 431 0.49 8.07 -26.28
N MET A 432 1.51 7.46 -25.67
CA MET A 432 2.12 8.00 -24.45
C MET A 432 2.88 9.29 -24.71
N SER A 433 3.52 9.44 -25.87
CA SER A 433 4.14 10.72 -26.26
C SER A 433 3.11 11.85 -26.35
N ASN A 434 1.92 11.57 -26.88
CA ASN A 434 0.81 12.52 -26.91
C ASN A 434 0.25 12.79 -25.52
N ALA A 435 0.13 11.76 -24.67
CA ALA A 435 -0.32 11.89 -23.29
C ALA A 435 0.64 12.78 -22.49
N VAL A 436 1.95 12.58 -22.62
CA VAL A 436 2.97 13.43 -22.00
C VAL A 436 2.83 14.88 -22.44
N LYS A 437 2.67 15.13 -23.74
CA LYS A 437 2.52 16.51 -24.27
C LYS A 437 1.25 17.23 -23.79
N LYS A 438 0.16 16.49 -23.55
CA LYS A 438 -1.17 17.08 -23.33
C LYS A 438 -1.66 17.01 -21.89
N LEU A 439 -1.20 16.01 -21.13
CA LEU A 439 -1.72 15.66 -19.82
C LEU A 439 -0.69 15.82 -18.69
N PHE A 440 0.55 16.24 -19.00
CA PHE A 440 1.55 16.57 -17.99
C PHE A 440 1.63 18.10 -17.76
N PRO A 441 1.92 18.57 -16.54
CA PRO A 441 2.08 17.78 -15.30
C PRO A 441 0.77 17.06 -14.92
N ILE A 442 0.90 15.87 -14.34
CA ILE A 442 -0.23 15.02 -13.98
C ILE A 442 -1.13 15.75 -12.97
N LYS A 443 -2.45 15.65 -13.17
CA LYS A 443 -3.47 16.24 -12.29
C LYS A 443 -4.57 15.23 -12.04
N GLY A 444 -5.28 15.39 -10.92
CA GLY A 444 -6.43 14.57 -10.58
C GLY A 444 -6.09 13.11 -10.27
N ILE A 445 -4.82 12.82 -9.93
CA ILE A 445 -4.38 11.51 -9.43
C ILE A 445 -3.98 11.68 -7.96
N ALA A 446 -4.54 10.83 -7.10
CA ALA A 446 -4.44 10.93 -5.65
C ALA A 446 -3.28 10.13 -5.04
N THR A 447 -2.85 9.06 -5.72
CA THR A 447 -2.03 8.02 -5.08
C THR A 447 -0.76 7.67 -5.86
N PRO A 448 0.31 7.25 -5.16
CA PRO A 448 1.45 6.62 -5.81
C PRO A 448 1.11 5.32 -6.54
N TYR A 449 0.00 4.66 -6.18
CA TYR A 449 -0.51 3.48 -6.88
C TYR A 449 -0.77 3.77 -8.36
N MET A 450 -1.43 4.88 -8.71
CA MET A 450 -1.61 5.21 -10.12
C MET A 450 -0.32 5.75 -10.76
N TYR A 451 0.53 6.47 -10.00
CA TYR A 451 1.85 6.91 -10.50
C TYR A 451 2.77 5.74 -10.84
N HIS A 452 2.66 4.58 -10.16
CA HIS A 452 3.33 3.35 -10.57
C HIS A 452 2.99 2.99 -12.02
N HIS A 453 1.70 2.90 -12.33
CA HIS A 453 1.22 2.52 -13.65
C HIS A 453 1.62 3.56 -14.71
N VAL A 454 1.57 4.86 -14.39
CA VAL A 454 2.05 5.91 -15.29
C VAL A 454 3.53 5.70 -15.61
N THR A 455 4.35 5.48 -14.58
CA THR A 455 5.79 5.28 -14.73
C THR A 455 6.10 4.01 -15.52
N GLN A 456 5.38 2.91 -15.27
CA GLN A 456 5.50 1.69 -16.04
C GLN A 456 5.15 1.90 -17.51
N ALA A 457 4.03 2.59 -17.81
CA ALA A 457 3.63 2.86 -19.19
C ALA A 457 4.62 3.78 -19.91
N LEU A 458 5.27 4.72 -19.22
CA LEU A 458 6.36 5.52 -19.79
C LEU A 458 7.54 4.62 -20.20
N PHE A 459 7.96 3.69 -19.33
CA PHE A 459 9.03 2.75 -19.66
C PHE A 459 8.66 1.79 -20.80
N GLU A 460 7.47 1.17 -20.76
CA GLU A 460 7.01 0.25 -21.81
C GLU A 460 6.78 0.95 -23.16
N ALA A 461 6.45 2.24 -23.15
CA ALA A 461 6.38 3.07 -24.34
C ALA A 461 7.75 3.61 -24.81
N GLY A 462 8.85 3.27 -24.15
CA GLY A 462 10.20 3.72 -24.52
C GLY A 462 10.51 5.18 -24.18
N LEU A 463 9.75 5.80 -23.27
CA LEU A 463 9.94 7.17 -22.78
C LEU A 463 10.73 7.18 -21.47
N THR A 464 11.90 6.54 -21.48
CA THR A 464 12.73 6.28 -20.28
C THR A 464 13.08 7.54 -19.50
N ASP A 465 13.50 8.61 -20.18
CA ASP A 465 13.87 9.87 -19.52
C ASP A 465 12.69 10.49 -18.76
N ALA A 466 11.48 10.43 -19.35
CA ALA A 466 10.27 10.90 -18.68
C ALA A 466 9.91 10.03 -17.48
N GLY A 467 10.12 8.71 -17.57
CA GLY A 467 9.94 7.78 -16.45
C GLY A 467 10.89 8.08 -15.28
N ILE A 468 12.19 8.27 -15.56
CA ILE A 468 13.19 8.64 -14.55
C ILE A 468 12.86 9.99 -13.92
N GLN A 469 12.47 10.98 -14.74
CA GLN A 469 12.11 12.30 -14.22
C GLN A 469 10.89 12.22 -13.30
N LEU A 470 9.87 11.42 -13.67
CA LEU A 470 8.68 11.21 -12.83
C LEU A 470 9.04 10.52 -11.50
N LEU A 471 9.93 9.54 -11.51
CA LEU A 471 10.44 8.92 -10.27
C LEU A 471 11.03 9.97 -9.32
N LYS A 472 11.85 10.87 -9.85
CA LYS A 472 12.51 11.93 -9.06
C LYS A 472 11.53 12.99 -8.59
N ASP A 473 10.66 13.48 -9.46
CA ASP A 473 9.74 14.57 -9.14
C ASP A 473 8.65 14.15 -8.16
N TYR A 474 8.23 12.88 -8.19
CA TYR A 474 7.15 12.40 -7.32
C TYR A 474 7.68 11.72 -6.05
N TRP A 475 8.47 10.66 -6.16
CA TRP A 475 9.01 9.95 -4.99
C TRP A 475 10.17 10.71 -4.34
N GLY A 476 11.01 11.37 -5.13
CA GLY A 476 12.03 12.27 -4.58
C GLY A 476 11.41 13.41 -3.78
N LYS A 477 10.23 13.90 -4.16
CA LYS A 477 9.53 14.93 -3.40
C LYS A 477 9.06 14.46 -2.02
N MET A 478 8.56 13.23 -1.89
CA MET A 478 8.26 12.65 -0.56
C MET A 478 9.50 12.61 0.32
N ILE A 479 10.67 12.25 -0.25
CA ILE A 479 11.95 12.22 0.47
C ILE A 479 12.36 13.63 0.91
N GLU A 480 12.24 14.64 0.05
CA GLU A 480 12.50 16.04 0.40
C GLU A 480 11.64 16.50 1.59
N LEU A 481 10.39 16.04 1.65
CA LEU A 481 9.43 16.35 2.71
C LEU A 481 9.63 15.51 3.99
N GLY A 482 10.62 14.62 4.02
CA GLY A 482 11.03 13.87 5.22
C GLY A 482 10.60 12.41 5.28
N ALA A 483 10.22 11.80 4.16
CA ALA A 483 9.81 10.39 4.13
C ALA A 483 10.96 9.40 4.46
N ASP A 484 10.76 8.59 5.50
CA ASP A 484 11.56 7.36 5.74
C ASP A 484 11.00 6.14 5.01
N THR A 485 9.69 6.18 4.72
CA THR A 485 8.88 5.22 3.98
C THR A 485 7.92 5.98 3.07
N PHE A 486 7.49 5.39 1.95
CA PHE A 486 6.58 6.04 1.01
C PHE A 486 5.12 5.99 1.48
N TRP A 487 4.38 7.05 1.14
CA TRP A 487 3.08 7.36 1.71
C TRP A 487 1.94 6.79 0.86
N GLU A 488 0.79 6.52 1.46
CA GLU A 488 -0.41 5.98 0.79
C GLU A 488 -1.01 6.94 -0.24
N ALA A 489 -1.14 8.20 0.14
CA ALA A 489 -1.74 9.26 -0.66
C ALA A 489 -0.82 10.48 -0.63
N PHE A 490 -0.57 11.06 -1.80
CA PHE A 490 0.33 12.20 -1.92
C PHE A 490 0.00 13.01 -3.18
N ASP A 491 -0.52 14.22 -2.97
CA ASP A 491 -0.57 15.26 -3.99
C ASP A 491 0.61 16.23 -3.77
N PRO A 492 1.57 16.34 -4.71
CA PRO A 492 2.68 17.27 -4.59
C PRO A 492 2.27 18.74 -4.46
N ASN A 493 1.05 19.10 -4.89
CA ASN A 493 0.51 20.46 -4.80
C ASN A 493 -0.35 20.71 -3.56
N ASP A 494 -0.81 19.63 -2.90
CA ASP A 494 -1.54 19.68 -1.64
C ASP A 494 -0.98 18.64 -0.67
N PRO A 495 0.08 18.96 0.07
CA PRO A 495 0.68 18.04 1.04
C PRO A 495 -0.28 17.63 2.17
N SER A 496 -1.39 18.35 2.38
CA SER A 496 -2.42 18.01 3.36
C SER A 496 -3.50 17.05 2.81
N TYR A 497 -3.36 16.65 1.55
CA TYR A 497 -4.32 15.79 0.86
C TYR A 497 -4.59 14.50 1.63
N SER A 498 -5.87 14.17 1.75
CA SER A 498 -6.32 12.90 2.30
C SER A 498 -7.63 12.47 1.65
N PRO A 499 -7.73 11.24 1.12
CA PRO A 499 -9.00 10.70 0.67
C PRO A 499 -9.95 10.36 1.84
N TYR A 500 -9.47 10.46 3.09
CA TYR A 500 -10.20 10.10 4.31
C TYR A 500 -10.87 11.27 5.01
N GLY A 501 -10.68 12.48 4.48
CA GLY A 501 -11.12 13.74 5.08
C GLY A 501 -10.07 14.40 6.00
N SER A 502 -9.02 13.67 6.39
CA SER A 502 -7.93 14.23 7.21
C SER A 502 -6.65 13.41 7.09
N ALA A 503 -5.52 14.10 6.87
CA ALA A 503 -4.19 13.49 6.78
C ALA A 503 -3.71 12.83 8.08
N MET A 504 -4.40 13.07 9.21
CA MET A 504 -4.12 12.43 10.50
C MET A 504 -4.25 10.90 10.47
N VAL A 505 -5.01 10.35 9.53
CA VAL A 505 -5.20 8.90 9.37
C VAL A 505 -4.59 8.35 8.07
N ASN A 506 -3.88 9.17 7.29
CA ASN A 506 -3.09 8.67 6.16
C ASN A 506 -2.01 7.71 6.69
N SER A 507 -1.72 6.65 5.92
CA SER A 507 -0.55 5.81 6.19
C SER A 507 0.70 6.43 5.56
N TYR A 508 1.76 6.63 6.36
CA TYR A 508 3.06 7.11 5.88
C TYR A 508 4.05 5.97 5.62
N CYS A 509 3.60 4.72 5.77
CA CYS A 509 4.27 3.53 5.26
C CYS A 509 3.24 2.69 4.51
N HIS A 510 3.18 2.80 3.18
CA HIS A 510 2.18 2.10 2.38
C HIS A 510 2.82 1.43 1.16
N ALA A 511 2.60 0.13 1.05
CA ALA A 511 3.43 -0.73 0.23
C ALA A 511 3.19 -0.54 -1.27
N TRP A 512 1.99 -0.15 -1.69
CA TRP A 512 1.73 0.17 -3.09
C TRP A 512 2.60 1.32 -3.64
N SER A 513 3.24 2.09 -2.77
CA SER A 513 4.09 3.23 -3.08
C SER A 513 5.57 2.85 -3.15
N CYS A 514 5.92 1.62 -2.78
CA CYS A 514 7.30 1.13 -2.79
C CYS A 514 7.82 0.74 -4.19
N THR A 515 6.94 0.74 -5.19
CA THR A 515 7.22 0.19 -6.52
C THR A 515 8.35 0.81 -7.35
N PRO A 516 8.93 1.99 -7.05
CA PRO A 516 10.20 2.37 -7.66
C PRO A 516 11.28 1.28 -7.57
N VAL A 517 11.29 0.46 -6.51
CA VAL A 517 12.26 -0.65 -6.37
C VAL A 517 12.14 -1.67 -7.51
N TYR A 518 10.91 -1.96 -7.94
CA TYR A 518 10.62 -2.83 -9.07
C TYR A 518 10.90 -2.11 -10.39
N LEU A 519 10.37 -0.89 -10.56
CA LEU A 519 10.46 -0.15 -11.81
C LEU A 519 11.92 0.11 -12.20
N MET A 520 12.77 0.49 -11.25
CA MET A 520 14.19 0.72 -11.51
C MET A 520 14.93 -0.58 -11.85
N ARG A 521 14.69 -1.67 -11.11
CA ARG A 521 15.33 -2.98 -11.37
C ARG A 521 14.81 -3.66 -12.64
N LYS A 522 13.62 -3.34 -13.13
CA LYS A 522 13.10 -3.94 -14.36
C LYS A 522 13.50 -3.17 -15.61
N TYR A 523 13.56 -1.84 -15.52
CA TYR A 523 13.67 -0.98 -16.70
C TYR A 523 14.99 -0.20 -16.80
N LEU A 524 15.78 -0.10 -15.73
CA LEU A 524 17.01 0.70 -15.70
C LEU A 524 18.29 -0.11 -15.42
N SER A 525 18.15 -1.39 -15.08
CA SER A 525 19.25 -2.29 -14.72
C SER A 525 19.96 -2.90 -15.92
#